data_AF-A0A401FV74-F1
#
_entry.id   AF-A0A401FV74-F1
#
_cell.length_a   1.000
_cell.length_b   1.000
_cell.length_c   1.000
_cell.angle_alpha   90.00
_cell.angle_beta   90.00
_cell.angle_gamma   90.00
#
_symmetry.space_group_name_H-M   'P 1'
#
loop_
_entity.id
_entity.type
_entity.pdbx_description
1 polymer ?
#
loop_
_entity_poly.entity_id
_entity_poly.type
_entity_poly.pdbx_seq_one_letter_code
_entity_poly.pdbx_strand_id
1 'polypeptide(L)'
;MKRNVLSVFLSVFISVFLWVAVGECNSDAYRGDYKIRSPLLFAKKDKKHKHHKKQDAYVYYYYPAAHIYFSPEKKDWFYRKGDKWKKAKHLPKHIRVHDAKHVVVRTGTDQPYLFFDAHKAKYAPHAARLKREFHYYPVYRVYSSPDQKSWFYQKDGKWKKHKKLPKHIRVQGAKYVVVRTETDQPYLFFDAHKVKYAPHVAKAKRKFHYYPVYRVYSSPDQKFWFYQKDGKWKKYKTRPHGIRPGKTDYVVLSAESDQPYVYFKKHNAKYGAGYGRRYTYYPSDRVYFDARDKVYFYPHKKGWKKDKKLPRHIRLKDAETVVLYLDEDRPYIYFEGR
;
A
#
# COMPACT_ATOMS: atom_id res chain seq x y z
N MET A 1 -35.13 -60.14 17.64
CA MET A 1 -35.91 -59.04 18.26
C MET A 1 -35.12 -57.74 18.05
N LYS A 2 -35.52 -56.83 17.15
CA LYS A 2 -36.53 -55.76 17.36
C LYS A 2 -36.28 -54.89 18.60
N ARG A 3 -35.62 -53.74 18.42
CA ARG A 3 -36.23 -52.39 18.55
C ARG A 3 -35.26 -51.26 18.14
N ASN A 4 -35.68 -50.46 17.17
CA ASN A 4 -35.25 -49.05 17.04
C ASN A 4 -35.88 -48.22 18.17
N VAL A 5 -35.39 -47.01 18.45
CA VAL A 5 -36.22 -45.80 18.67
C VAL A 5 -35.39 -44.50 18.89
N LEU A 6 -35.80 -43.47 18.14
CA LEU A 6 -35.71 -41.99 18.29
C LEU A 6 -34.39 -41.19 18.43
N SER A 7 -34.30 -40.26 17.48
CA SER A 7 -33.74 -38.90 17.57
C SER A 7 -34.42 -38.02 18.63
N VAL A 8 -33.66 -37.07 19.21
CA VAL A 8 -34.19 -35.83 19.82
C VAL A 8 -33.29 -34.65 19.42
N PHE A 9 -33.91 -33.55 18.99
CA PHE A 9 -33.27 -32.27 18.66
C PHE A 9 -32.89 -31.48 19.92
N LEU A 10 -31.83 -30.66 19.83
CA LEU A 10 -31.89 -29.33 20.45
C LEU A 10 -31.01 -28.30 19.72
N SER A 11 -31.65 -27.36 19.03
CA SER A 11 -31.01 -26.08 18.67
C SER A 11 -31.15 -25.13 19.86
N VAL A 12 -30.07 -24.42 20.20
CA VAL A 12 -30.14 -23.25 21.10
C VAL A 12 -29.51 -22.06 20.39
N PHE A 13 -30.37 -21.14 19.95
CA PHE A 13 -29.99 -19.78 19.62
C PHE A 13 -29.61 -19.05 20.91
N ILE A 14 -28.43 -18.41 20.94
CA ILE A 14 -28.21 -17.24 21.80
C ILE A 14 -27.61 -16.14 20.93
N SER A 15 -28.47 -15.20 20.54
CA SER A 15 -28.06 -13.89 20.05
C SER A 15 -27.74 -13.00 21.26
N VAL A 16 -26.55 -12.42 21.30
CA VAL A 16 -26.28 -11.21 22.11
C VAL A 16 -25.71 -10.15 21.18
N PHE A 17 -26.56 -9.18 20.85
CA PHE A 17 -26.17 -7.88 20.30
C PHE A 17 -25.89 -6.92 21.47
N LEU A 18 -24.81 -6.14 21.36
CA LEU A 18 -24.71 -4.67 21.58
C LEU A 18 -23.22 -4.30 21.38
N TRP A 19 -22.85 -3.37 20.47
CA TRP A 19 -22.65 -1.93 20.75
C TRP A 19 -21.60 -1.68 21.86
N VAL A 20 -20.57 -0.84 21.78
CA VAL A 20 -20.24 0.39 21.01
C VAL A 20 -18.72 0.34 20.68
N ALA A 21 -18.15 0.91 19.61
CA ALA A 21 -18.60 1.88 18.60
C ALA A 21 -18.17 1.50 17.17
N VAL A 22 -18.64 2.29 16.20
CA VAL A 22 -17.95 2.55 14.93
C VAL A 22 -17.57 4.03 14.91
N GLY A 23 -16.32 4.35 14.59
CA GLY A 23 -15.89 5.74 14.40
C GLY A 23 -16.40 6.27 13.06
N GLU A 24 -17.49 7.03 13.08
CA GLU A 24 -18.05 7.73 11.93
C GLU A 24 -17.07 8.81 11.44
N CYS A 25 -16.21 8.46 10.49
CA CYS A 25 -15.49 9.46 9.72
C CYS A 25 -16.41 9.95 8.59
N ASN A 26 -17.18 11.01 8.89
CA ASN A 26 -18.08 11.66 7.96
C ASN A 26 -17.43 11.92 6.59
N SER A 27 -17.89 11.20 5.56
CA SER A 27 -17.54 11.46 4.16
C SER A 27 -18.76 11.78 3.30
N ASP A 28 -19.80 12.36 3.91
CA ASP A 28 -20.98 12.90 3.22
C ASP A 28 -20.91 14.42 3.09
N ALA A 29 -20.02 14.87 2.21
CA ALA A 29 -20.08 16.19 1.58
C ALA A 29 -19.41 16.12 0.20
N TYR A 30 -19.96 16.82 -0.80
CA TYR A 30 -19.49 16.86 -2.20
C TYR A 30 -19.71 15.61 -3.07
N ARG A 31 -20.90 15.01 -3.00
CA ARG A 31 -21.55 14.45 -4.20
C ARG A 31 -22.47 15.50 -4.84
N GLY A 32 -21.86 16.58 -5.31
CA GLY A 32 -22.55 17.64 -6.05
C GLY A 32 -22.94 17.15 -7.44
N ASP A 33 -24.16 16.61 -7.59
CA ASP A 33 -24.77 16.39 -8.88
C ASP A 33 -25.08 17.74 -9.54
N TYR A 34 -24.09 18.29 -10.25
CA TYR A 34 -24.26 19.46 -11.11
C TYR A 34 -25.06 19.10 -12.37
N LYS A 35 -26.30 18.62 -12.18
CA LYS A 35 -27.33 18.75 -13.23
C LYS A 35 -27.51 20.23 -13.47
N ILE A 36 -26.90 20.73 -14.55
CA ILE A 36 -27.16 22.06 -15.10
C ILE A 36 -28.61 22.05 -15.60
N ARG A 37 -29.56 22.24 -14.66
CA ARG A 37 -30.92 22.61 -14.99
C ARG A 37 -30.86 24.03 -15.52
N SER A 38 -31.05 24.18 -16.82
CA SER A 38 -31.25 25.48 -17.46
C SER A 38 -32.34 26.26 -16.69
N PRO A 39 -32.06 27.48 -16.21
CA PRO A 39 -33.06 28.29 -15.52
C PRO A 39 -34.00 28.94 -16.56
N LEU A 40 -34.86 28.12 -17.15
CA LEU A 40 -36.01 28.56 -17.94
C LEU A 40 -37.24 27.83 -17.43
N LEU A 41 -38.35 28.57 -17.31
CA LEU A 41 -39.67 28.15 -16.86
C LEU A 41 -39.81 27.96 -15.34
N PHE A 42 -40.10 29.05 -14.62
CA PHE A 42 -41.40 29.24 -13.97
C PHE A 42 -41.58 30.71 -13.57
N ALA A 43 -42.31 31.46 -14.40
CA ALA A 43 -42.85 32.77 -14.04
C ALA A 43 -44.30 32.80 -14.54
N LYS A 44 -45.25 32.99 -13.61
CA LYS A 44 -46.68 33.13 -13.96
C LYS A 44 -46.88 34.41 -14.77
N LYS A 45 -47.86 34.37 -15.67
CA LYS A 45 -48.47 35.55 -16.31
C LYS A 45 -48.69 36.65 -15.24
N ASP A 46 -48.07 37.82 -15.42
CA ASP A 46 -48.79 38.97 -15.97
C ASP A 46 -47.86 40.20 -16.14
N LYS A 47 -48.37 41.19 -16.90
CA LYS A 47 -47.85 42.55 -17.15
C LYS A 47 -46.86 42.72 -18.33
N LYS A 48 -47.41 43.33 -19.39
CA LYS A 48 -46.77 44.16 -20.44
C LYS A 48 -45.40 43.69 -20.94
N HIS A 49 -45.40 43.10 -22.14
CA HIS A 49 -44.20 42.90 -22.95
C HIS A 49 -43.50 44.23 -23.26
N LYS A 50 -42.58 44.67 -22.37
CA LYS A 50 -41.45 45.48 -22.83
C LYS A 50 -40.72 44.63 -23.86
N HIS A 51 -40.48 45.18 -25.06
CA HIS A 51 -39.57 44.57 -26.01
C HIS A 51 -38.22 44.41 -25.32
N HIS A 52 -37.88 43.19 -24.90
CA HIS A 52 -36.54 42.88 -24.43
C HIS A 52 -35.62 43.03 -25.64
N LYS A 53 -35.00 44.21 -25.74
CA LYS A 53 -34.00 44.54 -26.75
C LYS A 53 -33.00 43.39 -26.76
N LYS A 54 -32.99 42.65 -27.87
CA LYS A 54 -32.25 41.40 -28.03
C LYS A 54 -30.79 41.70 -27.68
N GLN A 55 -30.32 41.25 -26.51
CA GLN A 55 -28.97 41.57 -26.07
C GLN A 55 -28.01 40.80 -26.97
N ASP A 56 -27.28 41.53 -27.80
CA ASP A 56 -26.27 40.94 -28.68
C ASP A 56 -25.22 40.23 -27.84
N ALA A 57 -24.96 38.96 -28.17
CA ALA A 57 -24.04 38.15 -27.39
C ALA A 57 -22.60 38.63 -27.59
N TYR A 58 -21.89 38.89 -26.49
CA TYR A 58 -20.49 39.29 -26.53
C TYR A 58 -19.63 38.16 -27.11
N VAL A 59 -18.75 38.50 -28.06
CA VAL A 59 -17.88 37.54 -28.76
C VAL A 59 -16.46 37.64 -28.20
N TYR A 60 -15.84 36.49 -27.92
CA TYR A 60 -14.46 36.40 -27.44
C TYR A 60 -13.67 35.32 -28.18
N TYR A 61 -12.38 35.58 -28.39
CA TYR A 61 -11.41 34.57 -28.79
C TYR A 61 -10.81 33.97 -27.52
N TYR A 62 -11.21 32.75 -27.18
CA TYR A 62 -10.63 32.00 -26.07
C TYR A 62 -9.42 31.22 -26.59
N TYR A 63 -8.27 31.37 -25.92
CA TYR A 63 -7.01 30.69 -26.23
C TYR A 63 -6.79 29.59 -25.19
N PRO A 64 -7.16 28.32 -25.45
CA PRO A 64 -7.23 27.31 -24.38
C PRO A 64 -5.84 26.94 -23.83
N ALA A 65 -4.80 26.97 -24.68
CA ALA A 65 -3.42 26.69 -24.28
C ALA A 65 -2.86 27.72 -23.27
N ALA A 66 -3.37 28.95 -23.28
CA ALA A 66 -2.94 30.03 -22.39
C ALA A 66 -3.95 30.32 -21.26
N HIS A 67 -5.18 29.80 -21.34
CA HIS A 67 -6.32 30.14 -20.48
C HIS A 67 -6.66 31.66 -20.50
N ILE A 68 -6.70 32.26 -21.70
CA ILE A 68 -6.87 33.70 -21.92
C ILE A 68 -8.03 33.98 -22.87
N TYR A 69 -8.73 35.09 -22.67
CA TYR A 69 -9.72 35.62 -23.61
C TYR A 69 -9.24 36.93 -24.23
N PHE A 70 -9.58 37.15 -25.50
CA PHE A 70 -9.47 38.43 -26.18
C PHE A 70 -10.84 38.86 -26.69
N SER A 71 -11.23 40.11 -26.43
CA SER A 71 -12.41 40.73 -27.05
C SER A 71 -11.96 41.44 -28.34
N PRO A 72 -12.32 40.95 -29.54
CA PRO A 72 -11.92 41.59 -30.80
C PRO A 72 -12.55 42.99 -30.96
N GLU A 73 -13.79 43.16 -30.48
CA GLU A 73 -14.54 44.42 -30.47
C GLU A 73 -13.84 45.48 -29.60
N LYS A 74 -13.62 45.18 -28.31
CA LYS A 74 -13.07 46.13 -27.34
C LYS A 74 -11.54 46.21 -27.34
N LYS A 75 -10.88 45.32 -28.09
CA LYS A 75 -9.42 45.09 -28.12
C LYS A 75 -8.82 44.93 -26.71
N ASP A 76 -9.54 44.17 -25.87
CA ASP A 76 -9.21 43.94 -24.46
C ASP A 76 -8.85 42.46 -24.21
N TRP A 77 -7.78 42.24 -23.44
CA TRP A 77 -7.34 40.92 -22.99
C TRP A 77 -7.79 40.62 -21.56
N PHE A 78 -8.21 39.39 -21.30
CA PHE A 78 -8.58 38.88 -19.98
C PHE A 78 -7.71 37.66 -19.64
N TYR A 79 -6.90 37.76 -18.59
CA TYR A 79 -5.92 36.75 -18.20
C TYR A 79 -5.88 36.58 -16.67
N ARG A 80 -5.37 35.45 -16.17
CA ARG A 80 -5.14 35.25 -14.73
C ARG A 80 -3.79 35.81 -14.30
N LYS A 81 -3.76 36.49 -13.15
CA LYS A 81 -2.54 36.81 -12.39
C LYS A 81 -2.73 36.28 -10.96
N GLY A 82 -2.20 35.09 -10.68
CA GLY A 82 -2.56 34.31 -9.49
C GLY A 82 -4.03 33.86 -9.57
N ASP A 83 -4.78 34.07 -8.49
CA ASP A 83 -6.20 33.71 -8.40
C ASP A 83 -7.17 34.83 -8.83
N LYS A 84 -6.64 35.96 -9.32
CA LYS A 84 -7.46 37.07 -9.80
C LYS A 84 -7.38 37.18 -11.33
N TRP A 85 -8.55 37.33 -11.96
CA TRP A 85 -8.65 37.75 -13.35
C TRP A 85 -8.27 39.22 -13.50
N LYS A 86 -7.62 39.56 -14.61
CA LYS A 86 -7.16 40.91 -14.96
C LYS A 86 -7.55 41.23 -16.39
N LYS A 87 -8.01 42.45 -16.60
CA LYS A 87 -8.33 43.05 -17.89
C LYS A 87 -7.22 44.04 -18.28
N ALA A 88 -6.75 44.03 -19.52
CA ALA A 88 -5.73 44.96 -20.01
C ALA A 88 -5.80 45.16 -21.54
N LYS A 89 -5.34 46.31 -22.05
CA LYS A 89 -5.20 46.57 -23.50
C LYS A 89 -4.08 45.75 -24.16
N HIS A 90 -3.05 45.39 -23.40
CA HIS A 90 -1.94 44.57 -23.86
C HIS A 90 -1.67 43.44 -22.87
N LEU A 91 -1.23 42.28 -23.37
CA LEU A 91 -0.77 41.20 -22.52
C LEU A 91 0.59 41.57 -21.87
N PRO A 92 0.84 41.13 -20.64
CA PRO A 92 2.17 41.18 -20.03
C PRO A 92 3.22 40.52 -20.94
N LYS A 93 4.43 41.10 -21.06
CA LYS A 93 5.52 40.64 -21.95
C LYS A 93 5.92 39.15 -21.79
N HIS A 94 5.60 38.51 -20.65
CA HIS A 94 5.86 37.10 -20.39
C HIS A 94 4.78 36.14 -20.92
N ILE A 95 3.61 36.66 -21.33
CA ILE A 95 2.53 35.88 -21.93
C ILE A 95 2.62 36.04 -23.46
N ARG A 96 2.85 34.93 -24.17
CA ARG A 96 2.91 34.89 -25.63
C ARG A 96 1.75 34.07 -26.18
N VAL A 97 1.06 34.63 -27.17
CA VAL A 97 -0.14 34.04 -27.80
C VAL A 97 0.03 33.86 -29.32
N HIS A 98 1.18 34.26 -29.89
CA HIS A 98 1.37 34.46 -31.33
C HIS A 98 1.00 33.28 -32.24
N ASP A 99 1.17 32.04 -31.79
CA ASP A 99 0.88 30.83 -32.58
C ASP A 99 -0.29 29.99 -31.99
N ALA A 100 -0.97 30.51 -30.97
CA ALA A 100 -2.02 29.77 -30.27
C ALA A 100 -3.34 29.82 -31.05
N LYS A 101 -3.83 28.66 -31.50
CA LYS A 101 -5.20 28.54 -32.04
C LYS A 101 -6.21 28.97 -30.97
N HIS A 102 -7.08 29.90 -31.32
CA HIS A 102 -8.22 30.29 -30.51
C HIS A 102 -9.49 29.55 -30.93
N VAL A 103 -10.48 29.54 -30.04
CA VAL A 103 -11.86 29.16 -30.33
C VAL A 103 -12.75 30.37 -30.06
N VAL A 104 -13.73 30.60 -30.93
CA VAL A 104 -14.71 31.68 -30.73
C VAL A 104 -15.76 31.21 -29.72
N VAL A 105 -15.94 31.96 -28.64
CA VAL A 105 -16.99 31.74 -27.64
C VAL A 105 -17.91 32.95 -27.59
N ARG A 106 -19.19 32.72 -27.31
CA ARG A 106 -20.22 33.76 -27.17
C ARG A 106 -20.82 33.70 -25.77
N THR A 107 -20.90 34.84 -25.08
CA THR A 107 -21.40 34.93 -23.70
C THR A 107 -22.43 36.05 -23.55
N GLY A 108 -23.43 35.86 -22.68
CA GLY A 108 -24.42 36.89 -22.33
C GLY A 108 -23.91 37.93 -21.32
N THR A 109 -22.60 38.06 -21.17
CA THR A 109 -21.91 38.94 -20.20
C THR A 109 -20.59 39.39 -20.77
N ASP A 110 -20.12 40.57 -20.36
CA ASP A 110 -18.83 41.11 -20.76
C ASP A 110 -17.64 40.55 -19.94
N GLN A 111 -17.92 39.61 -19.02
CA GLN A 111 -16.98 38.90 -18.17
C GLN A 111 -16.83 37.42 -18.61
N PRO A 112 -16.04 37.12 -19.66
CA PRO A 112 -16.00 35.78 -20.27
C PRO A 112 -15.46 34.69 -19.32
N TYR A 113 -14.70 35.11 -18.31
CA TYR A 113 -14.09 34.26 -17.30
C TYR A 113 -15.08 33.69 -16.27
N LEU A 114 -16.32 34.19 -16.19
CA LEU A 114 -17.38 33.54 -15.40
C LEU A 114 -17.71 32.13 -15.92
N PHE A 115 -17.45 31.88 -17.21
CA PHE A 115 -17.59 30.58 -17.85
C PHE A 115 -16.26 29.83 -17.96
N PHE A 116 -15.22 30.22 -17.20
CA PHE A 116 -13.87 29.68 -17.38
C PHE A 116 -13.80 28.16 -17.25
N ASP A 117 -14.38 27.56 -16.20
CA ASP A 117 -14.28 26.12 -16.00
C ASP A 117 -15.09 25.33 -17.05
N ALA A 118 -16.22 25.88 -17.52
CA ALA A 118 -16.99 25.31 -18.63
C ALA A 118 -16.21 25.37 -19.96
N HIS A 119 -15.59 26.52 -20.26
CA HIS A 119 -14.73 26.69 -21.44
C HIS A 119 -13.46 25.84 -21.37
N LYS A 120 -12.86 25.69 -20.18
CA LYS A 120 -11.69 24.86 -19.92
C LYS A 120 -12.02 23.36 -20.01
N ALA A 121 -13.23 22.93 -19.62
CA ALA A 121 -13.67 21.55 -19.81
C ALA A 121 -14.01 21.26 -21.28
N LYS A 122 -14.84 22.10 -21.91
CA LYS A 122 -15.32 21.92 -23.29
C LYS A 122 -14.22 22.09 -24.34
N TYR A 123 -13.34 23.05 -24.13
CA TYR A 123 -12.20 23.34 -25.01
C TYR A 123 -10.87 23.01 -24.32
N ALA A 124 -10.87 22.05 -23.38
CA ALA A 124 -9.65 21.36 -22.98
C ALA A 124 -8.92 20.97 -24.27
N PRO A 125 -7.63 21.30 -24.45
CA PRO A 125 -7.02 21.28 -25.78
C PRO A 125 -7.03 19.88 -26.40
N HIS A 126 -8.03 19.62 -27.25
CA HIS A 126 -8.10 18.50 -28.18
C HIS A 126 -7.01 18.59 -29.26
N ALA A 127 -6.41 19.77 -29.43
CA ALA A 127 -5.19 19.99 -30.19
C ALA A 127 -4.03 19.23 -29.53
N ALA A 128 -3.86 17.96 -29.94
CA ALA A 128 -2.70 17.11 -29.72
C ALA A 128 -1.98 17.40 -28.38
N ARG A 129 -2.58 16.96 -27.26
CA ARG A 129 -1.83 16.81 -25.99
C ARG A 129 -0.67 15.87 -26.29
N LEU A 130 0.48 16.46 -26.62
CA LEU A 130 1.71 15.76 -26.97
C LEU A 130 2.00 14.84 -25.80
N LYS A 131 1.72 13.55 -26.00
CA LYS A 131 1.93 12.50 -25.00
C LYS A 131 3.42 12.43 -24.76
N ARG A 132 3.90 13.18 -23.77
CA ARG A 132 5.31 13.21 -23.41
C ARG A 132 5.67 11.82 -22.91
N GLU A 133 6.67 11.24 -23.54
CA GLU A 133 7.21 9.96 -23.14
C GLU A 133 8.25 10.17 -22.05
N PHE A 134 8.03 9.50 -20.93
CA PHE A 134 8.99 9.46 -19.84
C PHE A 134 9.41 8.01 -19.60
N HIS A 135 10.70 7.81 -19.40
CA HIS A 135 11.24 6.52 -19.00
C HIS A 135 11.13 6.44 -17.47
N TYR A 136 10.12 5.73 -16.97
CA TYR A 136 9.95 5.48 -15.54
C TYR A 136 10.79 4.27 -15.13
N TYR A 137 11.71 4.46 -14.17
CA TYR A 137 12.58 3.41 -13.63
C TYR A 137 12.03 2.93 -12.29
N PRO A 138 11.21 1.86 -12.23
CA PRO A 138 10.35 1.64 -11.06
C PRO A 138 11.12 1.16 -9.82
N VAL A 139 12.29 0.53 -10.02
CA VAL A 139 13.23 0.18 -8.95
C VAL A 139 13.76 1.42 -8.22
N TYR A 140 14.08 2.48 -8.98
CA TYR A 140 14.67 3.71 -8.47
C TYR A 140 13.63 4.80 -8.17
N ARG A 141 12.38 4.63 -8.62
CA ARG A 141 11.27 5.60 -8.50
C ARG A 141 11.62 6.97 -9.11
N VAL A 142 12.31 6.95 -10.25
CA VAL A 142 12.68 8.17 -11.00
C VAL A 142 12.12 8.13 -12.42
N TYR A 143 11.91 9.31 -13.00
CA TYR A 143 11.56 9.47 -14.41
C TYR A 143 12.71 10.14 -15.15
N SER A 144 13.00 9.68 -16.36
CA SER A 144 13.77 10.45 -17.34
C SER A 144 12.82 11.03 -18.39
N SER A 145 13.08 12.24 -18.83
CA SER A 145 12.48 12.91 -19.99
C SER A 145 13.56 12.98 -21.06
N PRO A 146 13.54 12.09 -22.07
CA PRO A 146 14.54 12.07 -23.14
C PRO A 146 14.51 13.37 -23.96
N ASP A 147 13.32 13.89 -24.24
CA ASP A 147 13.05 15.14 -24.96
C ASP A 147 13.70 16.35 -24.29
N GLN A 148 13.56 16.50 -22.97
CA GLN A 148 14.13 17.64 -22.24
C GLN A 148 15.55 17.38 -21.70
N LYS A 149 16.08 16.17 -21.93
CA LYS A 149 17.33 15.66 -21.32
C LYS A 149 17.38 15.96 -19.82
N SER A 150 16.34 15.54 -19.09
CA SER A 150 16.17 15.86 -17.67
C SER A 150 15.56 14.71 -16.86
N TRP A 151 15.84 14.72 -15.56
CA TRP A 151 15.46 13.69 -14.59
C TRP A 151 14.52 14.26 -13.53
N PHE A 152 13.54 13.46 -13.12
CA PHE A 152 12.64 13.73 -12.01
C PHE A 152 12.84 12.66 -10.92
N TYR A 153 13.17 13.09 -9.71
CA TYR A 153 13.43 12.20 -8.57
C TYR A 153 12.91 12.83 -7.27
N GLN A 154 12.68 12.01 -6.25
CA GLN A 154 12.35 12.50 -4.91
C GLN A 154 13.62 12.82 -4.13
N LYS A 155 13.65 13.98 -3.46
CA LYS A 155 14.63 14.35 -2.44
C LYS A 155 13.89 15.04 -1.30
N ASP A 156 14.10 14.58 -0.06
CA ASP A 156 13.50 15.17 1.14
C ASP A 156 11.96 15.25 1.05
N GLY A 157 11.34 14.16 0.56
CA GLY A 157 9.89 14.05 0.32
C GLY A 157 9.35 14.83 -0.90
N LYS A 158 10.16 15.70 -1.52
CA LYS A 158 9.75 16.60 -2.60
C LYS A 158 10.29 16.14 -3.96
N TRP A 159 9.50 16.26 -5.01
CA TRP A 159 9.97 16.01 -6.38
C TRP A 159 10.89 17.13 -6.86
N LYS A 160 12.00 16.75 -7.51
CA LYS A 160 13.02 17.64 -8.06
C LYS A 160 13.24 17.30 -9.53
N LYS A 161 13.33 18.33 -10.38
CA LYS A 161 13.72 18.24 -11.79
C LYS A 161 15.17 18.69 -11.94
N HIS A 162 16.01 17.95 -12.65
CA HIS A 162 17.42 18.30 -12.83
C HIS A 162 18.01 17.76 -14.13
N LYS A 163 19.04 18.41 -14.70
CA LYS A 163 19.69 17.95 -15.95
C LYS A 163 20.54 16.68 -15.77
N LYS A 164 21.08 16.46 -14.56
CA LYS A 164 21.84 15.27 -14.18
C LYS A 164 21.21 14.64 -12.93
N LEU A 165 21.14 13.31 -12.91
CA LEU A 165 20.66 12.54 -11.77
C LEU A 165 21.71 12.57 -10.62
N PRO A 166 21.31 12.56 -9.33
CA PRO A 166 22.28 12.56 -8.22
C PRO A 166 23.23 11.36 -8.24
N LYS A 167 24.51 11.55 -7.86
CA LYS A 167 25.57 10.51 -7.92
C LYS A 167 25.23 9.18 -7.20
N HIS A 168 24.31 9.20 -6.23
CA HIS A 168 23.88 8.02 -5.48
C HIS A 168 22.76 7.20 -6.17
N ILE A 169 22.09 7.76 -7.20
CA ILE A 169 21.09 7.03 -8.00
C ILE A 169 21.75 6.63 -9.32
N ARG A 170 21.99 5.34 -9.52
CA ARG A 170 22.63 4.78 -10.72
C ARG A 170 21.63 3.92 -11.49
N VAL A 171 21.18 4.39 -12.65
CA VAL A 171 20.17 3.73 -13.50
C VAL A 171 20.75 3.03 -14.73
N GLN A 172 22.08 2.98 -14.85
CA GLN A 172 22.76 2.29 -15.95
C GLN A 172 22.47 0.78 -15.88
N GLY A 173 22.06 0.19 -17.01
CA GLY A 173 21.61 -1.21 -17.08
C GLY A 173 20.22 -1.48 -16.48
N ALA A 174 19.55 -0.48 -15.89
CA ALA A 174 18.23 -0.68 -15.31
C ALA A 174 17.12 -0.67 -16.37
N LYS A 175 16.21 -1.65 -16.31
CA LYS A 175 14.98 -1.64 -17.11
C LYS A 175 14.08 -0.47 -16.68
N TYR A 176 13.47 0.18 -17.67
CA TYR A 176 12.45 1.20 -17.50
C TYR A 176 11.16 0.78 -18.22
N VAL A 177 10.06 1.48 -17.92
CA VAL A 177 8.82 1.42 -18.68
C VAL A 177 8.55 2.80 -19.27
N VAL A 178 8.06 2.86 -20.50
CA VAL A 178 7.63 4.12 -21.10
C VAL A 178 6.25 4.47 -20.55
N VAL A 179 6.15 5.61 -19.87
CA VAL A 179 4.87 6.20 -19.47
C VAL A 179 4.59 7.43 -20.33
N ARG A 180 3.39 7.48 -20.90
CA ARG A 180 2.90 8.57 -21.74
C ARG A 180 1.95 9.41 -20.90
N THR A 181 2.24 10.70 -20.75
CA THR A 181 1.37 11.61 -19.99
C THR A 181 1.31 13.00 -20.64
N GLU A 182 0.27 13.74 -20.26
CA GLU A 182 -0.16 14.98 -20.92
C GLU A 182 0.27 16.22 -20.12
N THR A 183 1.27 16.05 -19.25
CA THR A 183 1.91 17.04 -18.39
C THR A 183 3.43 16.91 -18.48
N ASP A 184 4.17 17.97 -18.17
CA ASP A 184 5.62 17.94 -17.97
C ASP A 184 6.03 17.46 -16.56
N GLN A 185 5.06 17.12 -15.70
CA GLN A 185 5.23 16.63 -14.33
C GLN A 185 4.78 15.16 -14.22
N PRO A 186 5.58 14.18 -14.68
CA PRO A 186 5.17 12.77 -14.74
C PRO A 186 4.88 12.15 -13.36
N TYR A 187 5.40 12.77 -12.31
CA TYR A 187 5.22 12.37 -10.93
C TYR A 187 3.84 12.67 -10.34
N LEU A 188 2.99 13.46 -11.01
CA LEU A 188 1.58 13.62 -10.60
C LEU A 188 0.81 12.29 -10.65
N PHE A 189 1.29 11.34 -11.45
CA PHE A 189 0.75 9.98 -11.57
C PHE A 189 1.59 8.95 -10.80
N PHE A 190 2.46 9.38 -9.88
CA PHE A 190 3.47 8.50 -9.27
C PHE A 190 2.88 7.31 -8.53
N ASP A 191 1.84 7.48 -7.71
CA ASP A 191 1.28 6.34 -6.98
C ASP A 191 0.59 5.33 -7.91
N ALA A 192 -0.09 5.80 -8.98
CA ALA A 192 -0.63 4.93 -10.02
C ALA A 192 0.49 4.16 -10.76
N HIS A 193 1.59 4.84 -11.14
CA HIS A 193 2.75 4.19 -11.76
C HIS A 193 3.47 3.23 -10.80
N LYS A 194 3.53 3.54 -9.51
CA LYS A 194 4.14 2.73 -8.44
C LYS A 194 3.33 1.48 -8.12
N VAL A 195 2.01 1.50 -8.30
CA VAL A 195 1.13 0.32 -8.20
C VAL A 195 1.20 -0.49 -9.50
N LYS A 196 0.89 0.13 -10.65
CA LYS A 196 0.82 -0.54 -11.96
C LYS A 196 2.15 -1.15 -12.39
N TYR A 197 3.25 -0.42 -12.15
CA TYR A 197 4.61 -0.85 -12.42
C TYR A 197 5.37 -1.04 -11.10
N ALA A 198 4.66 -1.48 -10.03
CA ALA A 198 5.31 -2.03 -8.85
C ALA A 198 6.36 -3.02 -9.35
N PRO A 199 7.65 -2.81 -9.05
CA PRO A 199 8.68 -3.41 -9.87
C PRO A 199 8.60 -4.93 -9.77
N HIS A 200 8.14 -5.56 -10.86
CA HIS A 200 8.36 -6.97 -11.17
C HIS A 200 9.85 -7.21 -11.45
N VAL A 201 10.73 -6.71 -10.58
CA VAL A 201 11.86 -7.54 -10.21
C VAL A 201 11.20 -8.83 -9.72
N ALA A 202 11.45 -9.93 -10.41
CA ALA A 202 11.59 -11.19 -9.70
C ALA A 202 12.72 -10.94 -8.69
N LYS A 203 12.37 -10.39 -7.52
CA LYS A 203 13.32 -9.99 -6.49
C LYS A 203 14.03 -11.27 -6.13
N ALA A 204 15.29 -11.39 -6.56
CA ALA A 204 16.02 -12.66 -6.57
C ALA A 204 15.74 -13.41 -5.27
N LYS A 205 15.00 -14.53 -5.38
CA LYS A 205 14.31 -15.15 -4.24
C LYS A 205 15.36 -15.47 -3.18
N ARG A 206 15.42 -14.65 -2.14
CA ARG A 206 16.45 -14.79 -1.11
C ARG A 206 16.09 -15.99 -0.25
N LYS A 207 17.07 -16.89 -0.09
CA LYS A 207 16.95 -18.05 0.79
C LYS A 207 17.25 -17.59 2.20
N PHE A 208 16.26 -17.72 3.08
CA PHE A 208 16.39 -17.48 4.51
C PHE A 208 16.23 -18.80 5.25
N HIS A 209 17.03 -19.01 6.30
CA HIS A 209 16.80 -20.10 7.25
C HIS A 209 15.85 -19.57 8.32
N TYR A 210 14.61 -20.04 8.34
CA TYR A 210 13.66 -19.75 9.41
C TYR A 210 13.71 -20.86 10.44
N TYR A 211 14.00 -20.51 11.70
CA TYR A 211 14.10 -21.43 12.82
C TYR A 211 12.81 -21.31 13.64
N PRO A 212 11.81 -22.21 13.48
CA PRO A 212 10.47 -21.93 13.98
C PRO A 212 10.39 -21.92 15.51
N VAL A 213 11.11 -22.84 16.18
CA VAL A 213 11.22 -22.92 17.65
C VAL A 213 11.68 -21.60 18.27
N TYR A 214 12.61 -20.91 17.61
CA TYR A 214 13.17 -19.64 18.06
C TYR A 214 12.45 -18.42 17.48
N ARG A 215 11.58 -18.61 16.48
CA ARG A 215 10.89 -17.57 15.70
C ARG A 215 11.87 -16.53 15.12
N VAL A 216 13.02 -16.99 14.62
CA VAL A 216 14.05 -16.12 14.01
C VAL A 216 14.36 -16.50 12.57
N TYR A 217 14.85 -15.53 11.80
CA TYR A 217 15.39 -15.74 10.46
C TYR A 217 16.90 -15.52 10.45
N SER A 218 17.62 -16.29 9.64
CA SER A 218 19.00 -16.02 9.26
C SER A 218 19.12 -15.91 7.74
N SER A 219 19.91 -14.96 7.26
CA SER A 219 20.31 -14.81 5.86
C SER A 219 21.73 -15.39 5.74
N PRO A 220 21.91 -16.65 5.27
CA PRO A 220 23.21 -17.29 5.24
C PRO A 220 24.19 -16.59 4.28
N ASP A 221 23.65 -16.06 3.17
CA ASP A 221 24.34 -15.25 2.17
C ASP A 221 24.85 -13.91 2.74
N GLN A 222 24.00 -13.20 3.48
CA GLN A 222 24.30 -11.86 3.99
C GLN A 222 24.91 -11.87 5.41
N LYS A 223 24.95 -13.03 6.07
CA LYS A 223 25.38 -13.23 7.47
C LYS A 223 24.67 -12.29 8.46
N PHE A 224 23.35 -12.13 8.32
CA PHE A 224 22.51 -11.38 9.28
C PHE A 224 21.42 -12.25 9.89
N TRP A 225 21.04 -11.91 11.12
CA TRP A 225 19.91 -12.48 11.85
C TRP A 225 18.78 -11.46 11.99
N PHE A 226 17.53 -11.94 11.98
CA PHE A 226 16.34 -11.16 12.25
C PHE A 226 15.53 -11.83 13.36
N TYR A 227 15.23 -11.09 14.42
CA TYR A 227 14.41 -11.56 15.54
C TYR A 227 13.58 -10.42 16.14
N GLN A 228 12.58 -10.74 16.94
CA GLN A 228 11.80 -9.75 17.68
C GLN A 228 12.50 -9.40 18.99
N LYS A 229 12.71 -8.11 19.22
CA LYS A 229 13.07 -7.53 20.52
C LYS A 229 12.06 -6.43 20.84
N ASP A 230 11.48 -6.45 22.03
CA ASP A 230 10.52 -5.43 22.49
C ASP A 230 9.32 -5.29 21.51
N GLY A 231 8.78 -6.43 21.07
CA GLY A 231 7.72 -6.55 20.05
C GLY A 231 8.13 -6.24 18.60
N LYS A 232 9.29 -5.59 18.39
CA LYS A 232 9.72 -5.08 17.09
C LYS A 232 10.77 -5.98 16.43
N TRP A 233 10.65 -6.20 15.13
CA TRP A 233 11.68 -6.90 14.36
C TRP A 233 12.94 -6.06 14.24
N LYS A 234 14.10 -6.70 14.45
CA LYS A 234 15.42 -6.07 14.46
C LYS A 234 16.41 -6.94 13.67
N LYS A 235 17.38 -6.31 13.01
CA LYS A 235 18.42 -6.95 12.17
C LYS A 235 19.79 -6.82 12.85
N TYR A 236 20.55 -7.91 12.93
CA TYR A 236 21.86 -7.96 13.58
C TYR A 236 22.89 -8.73 12.75
N LYS A 237 24.17 -8.35 12.83
CA LYS A 237 25.29 -9.07 12.19
C LYS A 237 25.65 -10.38 12.92
N THR A 238 25.35 -10.46 14.21
CA THR A 238 25.67 -11.61 15.07
C THR A 238 24.40 -12.39 15.43
N ARG A 239 24.58 -13.68 15.75
CA ARG A 239 23.48 -14.52 16.26
C ARG A 239 23.01 -13.97 17.62
N PRO A 240 21.70 -13.95 17.92
CA PRO A 240 21.20 -13.43 19.18
C PRO A 240 21.68 -14.26 20.37
N HIS A 241 21.90 -13.63 21.52
CA HIS A 241 22.31 -14.35 22.73
C HIS A 241 21.22 -15.34 23.17
N GLY A 242 21.62 -16.47 23.76
CA GLY A 242 20.71 -17.57 24.13
C GLY A 242 20.24 -18.46 22.98
N ILE A 243 20.31 -18.02 21.72
CA ILE A 243 19.83 -18.81 20.57
C ILE A 243 20.93 -19.76 20.08
N ARG A 244 20.72 -21.07 20.24
CA ARG A 244 21.63 -22.15 19.84
C ARG A 244 20.90 -23.18 18.95
N PRO A 245 20.55 -22.83 17.70
CA PRO A 245 19.88 -23.75 16.81
C PRO A 245 20.85 -24.81 16.32
N GLY A 246 20.38 -26.05 16.21
CA GLY A 246 21.07 -27.13 15.51
C GLY A 246 21.25 -26.82 14.02
N LYS A 247 22.16 -27.57 13.37
CA LYS A 247 22.46 -27.43 11.94
C LYS A 247 21.26 -27.74 11.03
N THR A 248 20.22 -28.38 11.55
CA THR A 248 19.01 -28.82 10.84
C THR A 248 17.71 -28.19 11.38
N ASP A 249 17.78 -27.33 12.39
CA ASP A 249 16.61 -26.78 13.11
C ASP A 249 15.89 -25.65 12.33
N TYR A 250 15.98 -25.64 10.99
CA TYR A 250 15.41 -24.60 10.14
C TYR A 250 14.70 -25.13 8.90
N VAL A 251 13.74 -24.35 8.41
CA VAL A 251 13.19 -24.47 7.06
C VAL A 251 13.79 -23.41 6.14
N VAL A 252 14.12 -23.80 4.90
CA VAL A 252 14.59 -22.86 3.88
C VAL A 252 13.38 -22.17 3.25
N LEU A 253 13.33 -20.84 3.38
CA LEU A 253 12.27 -20.01 2.83
C LEU A 253 12.82 -19.13 1.71
N SER A 254 12.12 -19.13 0.58
CA SER A 254 12.38 -18.22 -0.54
C SER A 254 11.47 -17.01 -0.40
N ALA A 255 12.03 -15.81 -0.16
CA ALA A 255 11.25 -14.59 -0.01
C ALA A 255 11.71 -13.46 -0.95
N GLU A 256 10.73 -12.71 -1.44
CA GLU A 256 10.90 -11.52 -2.30
C GLU A 256 11.04 -10.24 -1.45
N SER A 257 11.82 -10.35 -0.38
CA SER A 257 12.00 -9.30 0.64
C SER A 257 13.38 -9.43 1.27
N ASP A 258 14.03 -8.30 1.57
CA ASP A 258 15.19 -8.23 2.45
C ASP A 258 14.80 -8.30 3.94
N GLN A 259 13.49 -8.21 4.21
CA GLN A 259 12.84 -8.34 5.51
C GLN A 259 11.96 -9.60 5.48
N PRO A 260 12.49 -10.80 5.79
CA PRO A 260 11.73 -12.06 5.66
C PRO A 260 10.52 -12.13 6.61
N TYR A 261 10.55 -11.35 7.69
CA TYR A 261 9.51 -11.28 8.70
C TYR A 261 8.23 -10.55 8.26
N VAL A 262 8.18 -9.89 7.10
CA VAL A 262 6.90 -9.37 6.56
C VAL A 262 5.89 -10.50 6.29
N TYR A 263 6.40 -11.72 6.09
CA TYR A 263 5.61 -12.94 5.94
C TYR A 263 5.51 -13.76 7.24
N PHE A 264 5.94 -13.22 8.39
CA PHE A 264 6.07 -13.97 9.64
C PHE A 264 4.76 -14.66 10.06
N LYS A 265 3.60 -13.98 9.96
CA LYS A 265 2.30 -14.60 10.28
C LYS A 265 2.04 -15.85 9.44
N LYS A 266 2.37 -15.84 8.14
CA LYS A 266 2.24 -16.98 7.23
C LYS A 266 3.27 -18.08 7.53
N HIS A 267 4.51 -17.71 7.79
CA HIS A 267 5.57 -18.66 8.13
C HIS A 267 5.34 -19.33 9.48
N ASN A 268 4.86 -18.59 10.49
CA ASN A 268 4.52 -19.12 11.81
C ASN A 268 3.20 -19.92 11.78
N ALA A 269 2.23 -19.59 10.92
CA ALA A 269 1.06 -20.45 10.72
C ALA A 269 1.43 -21.78 10.05
N LYS A 270 2.27 -21.76 9.00
CA LYS A 270 2.64 -22.96 8.23
C LYS A 270 3.70 -23.85 8.90
N TYR A 271 4.66 -23.24 9.60
CA TYR A 271 5.84 -23.93 10.17
C TYR A 271 6.00 -23.68 11.66
N GLY A 272 5.12 -22.91 12.31
CA GLY A 272 5.17 -22.65 13.76
C GLY A 272 4.06 -23.34 14.55
N ALA A 273 2.99 -23.79 13.91
CA ALA A 273 2.14 -24.86 14.41
C ALA A 273 2.78 -26.20 14.00
N GLY A 274 2.95 -27.14 14.94
CA GLY A 274 3.66 -28.41 14.74
C GLY A 274 5.17 -28.36 15.01
N TYR A 275 5.80 -27.18 15.08
CA TYR A 275 7.12 -27.02 15.71
C TYR A 275 6.92 -26.68 17.19
N GLY A 276 6.27 -27.60 17.88
CA GLY A 276 6.02 -27.53 19.31
C GLY A 276 7.29 -27.51 20.15
N ARG A 277 7.12 -27.49 21.47
CA ARG A 277 8.26 -27.66 22.39
C ARG A 277 8.98 -28.95 22.05
N ARG A 278 10.31 -28.86 21.90
CA ARG A 278 11.18 -30.00 21.67
C ARG A 278 11.42 -30.70 23.01
N TYR A 279 10.91 -31.91 23.14
CA TYR A 279 11.13 -32.76 24.29
C TYR A 279 12.08 -33.90 23.90
N THR A 280 13.08 -34.18 24.74
CA THR A 280 13.76 -35.48 24.73
C THR A 280 12.93 -36.43 25.58
N TYR A 281 12.31 -37.42 24.96
CA TYR A 281 11.56 -38.46 25.64
C TYR A 281 12.45 -39.68 25.90
N TYR A 282 12.40 -40.18 27.13
CA TYR A 282 13.11 -41.35 27.64
C TYR A 282 12.05 -42.44 27.89
N PRO A 283 11.84 -43.38 26.95
CA PRO A 283 10.69 -44.30 27.01
C PRO A 283 10.69 -45.20 28.24
N SER A 284 11.86 -45.70 28.64
CA SER A 284 12.04 -46.63 29.78
C SER A 284 11.50 -46.07 31.09
N ASP A 285 11.82 -44.81 31.40
CA ASP A 285 11.35 -44.11 32.60
C ASP A 285 10.04 -43.32 32.37
N ARG A 286 9.55 -43.28 31.12
CA ARG A 286 8.47 -42.40 30.64
C ARG A 286 8.72 -40.92 30.98
N VAL A 287 9.96 -40.45 30.88
CA VAL A 287 10.34 -39.06 31.21
C VAL A 287 10.41 -38.21 29.95
N TYR A 288 9.90 -36.99 30.02
CA TYR A 288 10.20 -35.95 29.03
C TYR A 288 11.15 -34.92 29.64
N PHE A 289 12.16 -34.50 28.88
CA PHE A 289 13.00 -33.36 29.23
C PHE A 289 12.82 -32.23 28.22
N ASP A 290 12.35 -31.09 28.70
CA ASP A 290 12.35 -29.84 27.94
C ASP A 290 13.70 -29.14 28.14
N ALA A 291 14.55 -29.21 27.11
CA ALA A 291 15.89 -28.62 27.14
C ALA A 291 15.91 -27.08 27.16
N ARG A 292 14.80 -26.42 26.80
CA ARG A 292 14.67 -24.95 26.83
C ARG A 292 14.45 -24.47 28.26
N ASP A 293 13.49 -25.07 28.95
CA ASP A 293 13.14 -24.69 30.33
C ASP A 293 14.01 -25.42 31.37
N LYS A 294 14.77 -26.45 30.96
CA LYS A 294 15.55 -27.37 31.80
C LYS A 294 14.69 -28.03 32.88
N VAL A 295 13.56 -28.56 32.45
CA VAL A 295 12.59 -29.23 33.32
C VAL A 295 12.25 -30.62 32.79
N TYR A 296 12.04 -31.52 33.73
CA TYR A 296 11.59 -32.89 33.51
C TYR A 296 10.09 -32.98 33.77
N PHE A 297 9.40 -33.79 32.99
CA PHE A 297 8.03 -34.24 33.22
C PHE A 297 8.08 -35.74 33.42
N TYR A 298 7.62 -36.23 34.56
CA TYR A 298 7.70 -37.65 34.93
C TYR A 298 6.45 -38.13 35.67
N PRO A 299 6.10 -39.43 35.59
CA PRO A 299 5.02 -40.01 36.37
C PRO A 299 5.30 -39.90 37.87
N HIS A 300 4.32 -39.46 38.64
CA HIS A 300 4.42 -39.31 40.10
C HIS A 300 3.04 -39.48 40.75
N LYS A 301 2.87 -40.57 41.52
CA LYS A 301 1.56 -41.03 42.04
C LYS A 301 0.58 -41.28 40.88
N LYS A 302 -0.64 -40.74 40.94
CA LYS A 302 -1.71 -40.92 39.93
C LYS A 302 -1.70 -39.85 38.82
N GLY A 303 -0.53 -39.32 38.45
CA GLY A 303 -0.43 -38.26 37.44
C GLY A 303 1.01 -37.87 37.14
N TRP A 304 1.21 -36.68 36.58
CA TRP A 304 2.51 -36.20 36.12
C TRP A 304 3.03 -35.01 36.93
N LYS A 305 4.34 -34.96 37.16
CA LYS A 305 5.02 -33.85 37.85
C LYS A 305 6.04 -33.18 36.93
N LYS A 306 6.02 -31.84 36.91
CA LYS A 306 7.03 -30.98 36.29
C LYS A 306 8.04 -30.52 37.35
N ASP A 307 9.34 -30.72 37.13
CA ASP A 307 10.38 -30.35 38.10
C ASP A 307 11.72 -30.03 37.42
N LYS A 308 12.60 -29.26 38.06
CA LYS A 308 13.98 -29.01 37.57
C LYS A 308 14.95 -30.17 37.85
N LYS A 309 14.58 -31.09 38.74
CA LYS A 309 15.37 -32.28 39.08
C LYS A 309 14.49 -33.53 39.07
N LEU A 310 15.05 -34.64 38.59
CA LEU A 310 14.42 -35.95 38.75
C LEU A 310 14.54 -36.44 40.20
N PRO A 311 13.56 -37.21 40.70
CA PRO A 311 13.64 -37.85 42.00
C PRO A 311 14.71 -38.96 41.98
N ARG A 312 15.36 -39.22 43.13
CA ARG A 312 16.54 -40.12 43.23
C ARG A 312 16.35 -41.54 42.71
N HIS A 313 15.10 -42.01 42.58
CA HIS A 313 14.77 -43.35 42.08
C HIS A 313 14.68 -43.43 40.55
N ILE A 314 14.46 -42.31 39.84
CA ILE A 314 14.51 -42.27 38.37
C ILE A 314 15.97 -42.06 37.95
N ARG A 315 16.49 -42.98 37.13
CA ARG A 315 17.89 -42.98 36.68
C ARG A 315 17.93 -43.21 35.18
N LEU A 316 18.08 -42.12 34.42
CA LEU A 316 18.20 -42.11 32.95
C LEU A 316 19.53 -42.74 32.46
N LYS A 317 19.81 -43.98 32.84
CA LYS A 317 20.99 -44.74 32.40
C LYS A 317 20.72 -45.39 31.05
N ASP A 318 21.66 -45.21 30.12
CA ASP A 318 21.73 -45.93 28.83
C ASP A 318 20.43 -45.89 28.00
N ALA A 319 19.60 -44.89 28.27
CA ALA A 319 18.26 -44.80 27.74
C ALA A 319 18.29 -44.41 26.26
N GLU A 320 17.66 -45.23 25.42
CA GLU A 320 17.20 -44.79 24.11
C GLU A 320 16.39 -43.52 24.26
N THR A 321 16.61 -42.53 23.38
CA THR A 321 15.88 -41.26 23.43
C THR A 321 15.17 -40.97 22.13
N VAL A 322 13.93 -40.51 22.24
CA VAL A 322 13.13 -40.06 21.10
C VAL A 322 12.96 -38.55 21.20
N VAL A 323 13.30 -37.82 20.13
CA VAL A 323 13.06 -36.37 20.08
C VAL A 323 11.64 -36.13 19.57
N LEU A 324 10.79 -35.56 20.42
CA LEU A 324 9.41 -35.23 20.11
C LEU A 324 9.23 -33.71 19.97
N TYR A 325 8.31 -33.30 19.12
CA TYR A 325 7.87 -31.92 18.98
C TYR A 325 6.37 -31.90 19.28
N LEU A 326 5.98 -31.32 20.42
CA LEU A 326 4.59 -31.33 20.90
C LEU A 326 4.16 -29.89 21.16
N ASP A 327 3.02 -29.48 20.60
CA ASP A 327 2.59 -28.06 20.63
C ASP A 327 2.25 -27.55 22.04
N GLU A 328 1.97 -28.48 22.96
CA GLU A 328 1.56 -28.22 24.35
C GLU A 328 2.75 -28.15 25.33
N ASP A 329 2.57 -27.42 26.44
CA ASP A 329 3.54 -27.34 27.54
C ASP A 329 3.45 -28.50 28.55
N ARG A 330 2.54 -29.44 28.27
CA ARG A 330 2.27 -30.68 29.01
C ARG A 330 2.44 -31.86 28.04
N PRO A 331 3.66 -32.39 27.86
CA PRO A 331 3.94 -33.39 26.82
C PRO A 331 3.24 -34.74 27.05
N TYR A 332 2.79 -34.97 28.28
CA TYR A 332 2.20 -36.22 28.75
C TYR A 332 0.72 -36.43 28.39
N ILE A 333 0.00 -35.39 27.93
CA ILE A 333 -1.43 -35.52 27.58
C ILE A 333 -1.67 -36.55 26.47
N TYR A 334 -0.66 -36.83 25.64
CA TYR A 334 -0.71 -37.83 24.57
C TYR A 334 -0.57 -39.28 25.08
N PHE A 335 -0.25 -39.48 26.36
CA PHE A 335 -0.22 -40.79 27.03
C PHE A 335 -1.49 -41.10 27.84
N GLU A 336 -2.29 -40.08 28.18
CA GLU A 336 -3.52 -40.25 28.99
C GLU A 336 -4.77 -40.53 28.12
N GLY A 337 -4.61 -40.56 26.79
CA GLY A 337 -5.70 -40.77 25.81
C GLY A 337 -5.82 -42.19 25.25
N ARG A 338 -5.46 -43.23 26.04
CA ARG A 338 -5.64 -44.65 25.69
C ARG A 338 -6.02 -45.48 26.92
#